data_AF-A0A7U2IC46-F1
#
_entry.id   AF-A0A7U2IC46-F1
#
_cell.length_a   1.000
_cell.length_b   1.000
_cell.length_c   1.000
_cell.angle_alpha   90.00
_cell.angle_beta   90.00
_cell.angle_gamma   90.00
#
_symmetry.space_group_name_H-M   'P 1'
#
loop_
_entity.id
_entity.type
_entity.pdbx_description
1 polymer ?
#
loop_
_entity_poly.entity_id
_entity_poly.type
_entity_poly.pdbx_seq_one_letter_code
_entity_poly.pdbx_strand_id
1 'polypeptide(L)'
;MKSFATILILISAASAATLKPRAECHAKKHESCAFIGQRGCEHNGGHVMECRYGLRLGNIWFKGENCAEKNAHCDCATGSCVPN
;
A
#
# COMPACT_ATOMS: atom_id res chain seq x y z
N MET A 1 25.86 10.17 -55.55
CA MET A 1 24.67 9.60 -54.88
C MET A 1 25.10 9.04 -53.53
N LYS A 2 24.84 9.75 -52.42
CA LYS A 2 25.13 9.28 -51.06
C LYS A 2 23.91 9.57 -50.20
N SER A 3 23.03 8.57 -50.09
CA SER A 3 21.90 8.59 -49.18
C SER A 3 22.41 8.21 -47.80
N PHE A 4 22.31 9.13 -46.84
CA PHE A 4 22.49 8.83 -45.43
C PHE A 4 21.10 8.60 -44.84
N ALA A 5 20.81 7.35 -44.49
CA ALA A 5 19.56 6.96 -43.88
C ALA A 5 19.55 7.40 -42.40
N THR A 6 18.60 8.27 -42.06
CA THR A 6 18.37 8.74 -40.70
C THR A 6 17.64 7.66 -39.90
N ILE A 7 18.32 7.03 -38.94
CA ILE A 7 17.72 6.04 -38.04
C ILE A 7 17.04 6.78 -36.88
N LEU A 8 15.71 6.84 -36.91
CA LEU A 8 14.86 7.30 -35.81
C LEU A 8 14.80 6.22 -34.73
N ILE A 9 15.49 6.44 -33.61
CA ILE A 9 15.39 5.59 -32.42
C ILE A 9 14.16 6.05 -31.64
N LEU A 10 13.05 5.31 -31.76
CA LEU A 10 11.90 5.45 -30.86
C LEU A 10 12.28 4.86 -29.49
N ILE A 11 12.59 5.72 -28.53
CA ILE A 11 12.78 5.33 -27.13
C ILE A 11 11.40 5.28 -26.49
N SER A 12 10.83 4.08 -26.40
CA SER A 12 9.59 3.84 -25.65
C SER A 12 9.88 4.02 -24.15
N ALA A 13 9.54 5.18 -23.60
CA ALA A 13 9.50 5.37 -22.16
C ALA A 13 8.32 4.56 -21.60
N ALA A 14 8.57 3.30 -21.26
CA ALA A 14 7.65 2.50 -20.47
C ALA A 14 7.62 3.12 -19.07
N SER A 15 6.67 4.00 -18.80
CA SER A 15 6.39 4.48 -17.46
C SER A 15 6.07 3.26 -16.59
N ALA A 16 7.01 2.88 -15.74
CA ALA A 16 6.76 1.93 -14.67
C ALA A 16 5.71 2.58 -13.76
N ALA A 17 4.45 2.22 -13.95
CA ALA A 17 3.41 2.50 -12.98
C ALA A 17 3.85 1.77 -11.71
N THR A 18 4.43 2.51 -10.76
CA THR A 18 4.74 2.02 -9.43
C THR A 18 3.45 1.49 -8.85
N LEU A 19 3.25 0.17 -8.90
CA LEU A 19 2.17 -0.49 -8.18
C LEU A 19 2.42 -0.15 -6.72
N LYS A 20 1.66 0.83 -6.20
CA LYS A 20 1.66 1.09 -4.77
C LYS A 20 1.31 -0.23 -4.08
N PRO A 21 2.04 -0.63 -3.03
CA PRO A 21 1.71 -1.84 -2.30
C PRO A 21 0.27 -1.72 -1.81
N ARG A 22 -0.60 -2.58 -2.34
CA ARG A 22 -2.01 -2.61 -1.97
C ARG A 22 -2.10 -3.05 -0.51
N ALA A 23 -2.75 -2.23 0.31
CA ALA A 23 -2.95 -2.56 1.71
C ALA A 23 -4.06 -3.60 1.86
N GLU A 24 -4.03 -4.35 2.96
CA GLU A 24 -5.07 -5.33 3.26
C GLU A 24 -6.33 -4.65 3.81
N CYS A 25 -7.45 -4.79 3.11
CA CYS A 25 -8.74 -4.28 3.60
C CYS A 25 -9.31 -5.16 4.69
N HIS A 26 -10.02 -4.55 5.64
CA HIS A 26 -10.71 -5.23 6.72
C HIS A 26 -9.79 -6.06 7.62
N ALA A 27 -8.53 -5.64 7.75
CA ALA A 27 -7.59 -6.24 8.68
C ALA A 27 -8.11 -6.08 10.11
N LYS A 28 -8.15 -7.18 10.87
CA LYS A 28 -8.63 -7.21 12.25
C LYS A 28 -7.47 -7.38 13.20
N LYS A 29 -7.52 -6.64 14.31
CA LYS A 29 -6.50 -6.72 15.36
C LYS A 29 -6.33 -8.17 15.84
N HIS A 30 -5.08 -8.58 16.01
CA HIS A 30 -4.65 -9.92 16.43
C HIS A 30 -4.96 -11.06 15.44
N GLU A 31 -5.52 -10.79 14.26
CA GLU A 31 -5.51 -11.78 13.18
C GLU A 31 -4.14 -11.84 12.51
N SER A 32 -3.83 -12.99 11.91
CA SER A 32 -2.57 -13.24 11.22
C SER A 32 -2.41 -12.35 9.99
N CYS A 33 -1.17 -11.98 9.69
CA CYS A 33 -0.79 -11.21 8.51
C CYS A 33 0.42 -11.84 7.81
N ALA A 34 0.61 -11.56 6.52
CA ALA A 34 1.56 -12.31 5.71
C ALA A 34 3.02 -12.03 6.10
N PHE A 35 3.39 -10.77 6.26
CA PHE A 35 4.77 -10.35 6.57
C PHE A 35 4.83 -9.07 7.39
N ILE A 36 5.80 -8.97 8.28
CA ILE A 36 6.03 -7.79 9.13
C ILE A 36 6.21 -6.55 8.25
N GLY A 37 5.57 -5.44 8.65
CA GLY A 37 5.60 -4.18 7.91
C GLY A 37 4.54 -4.07 6.82
N GLN A 38 3.76 -5.13 6.55
CA GLN A 38 2.56 -5.03 5.74
C GLN A 38 1.59 -4.01 6.37
N ARG A 39 0.96 -3.19 5.52
CA ARG A 39 -0.08 -2.24 5.92
C ARG A 39 -1.46 -2.80 5.58
N GLY A 40 -2.43 -2.47 6.42
CA GLY A 40 -3.84 -2.77 6.23
C GLY A 40 -4.72 -1.62 6.67
N CYS A 41 -6.02 -1.77 6.49
CA CYS A 41 -7.04 -0.85 6.98
C CYS A 41 -8.03 -1.63 7.84
N GLU A 42 -8.39 -1.07 9.00
CA GLU A 42 -9.41 -1.64 9.87
C GLU A 42 -10.75 -1.71 9.12
N HIS A 43 -11.61 -2.66 9.50
CA HIS A 43 -12.90 -2.90 8.82
C HIS A 43 -13.78 -1.64 8.66
N ASN A 44 -13.74 -0.72 9.60
CA ASN A 44 -14.49 0.55 9.58
C ASN A 44 -13.71 1.70 8.92
N GLY A 45 -12.50 1.45 8.40
CA GLY A 45 -11.60 2.47 7.86
C GLY A 45 -11.05 3.45 8.90
N GLY A 46 -11.35 3.29 10.18
CA GLY A 46 -11.00 4.25 11.23
C GLY A 46 -9.53 4.20 11.63
N HIS A 47 -8.83 3.11 11.34
CA HIS A 47 -7.40 2.96 11.64
C HIS A 47 -6.65 2.34 10.49
N VAL A 48 -5.40 2.77 10.33
CA VAL A 48 -4.37 1.97 9.65
C VAL A 48 -4.01 0.79 10.53
N MET A 49 -3.80 -0.37 9.91
CA MET A 49 -3.32 -1.58 10.53
C MET A 49 -1.87 -1.85 10.11
N GLU A 50 -1.05 -2.32 11.04
CA GLU A 50 0.34 -2.69 10.79
C GLU A 50 0.59 -4.12 11.23
N CYS A 51 1.18 -4.91 10.34
CA CYS A 51 1.60 -6.27 10.63
C CYS A 51 2.90 -6.24 11.46
N ARG A 52 2.87 -6.79 12.67
CA ARG A 52 4.04 -6.86 13.57
C ARG A 52 4.18 -8.26 14.15
N TYR A 53 5.36 -8.57 14.69
CA TYR A 53 5.59 -9.84 15.38
C TYR A 53 4.94 -9.85 16.77
N GLY A 54 4.02 -10.78 16.98
CA GLY A 54 3.43 -11.11 18.28
C GLY A 54 4.06 -12.37 18.86
N LEU A 55 4.61 -12.26 20.08
CA LEU A 55 5.41 -13.30 20.76
C LEU A 55 4.81 -14.73 20.75
N ARG A 56 3.47 -14.87 20.68
CA ARG A 56 2.78 -16.18 20.71
C ARG A 56 2.01 -16.53 19.43
N LEU A 57 1.76 -15.56 18.57
CA LEU A 57 0.84 -15.70 17.43
C LEU A 57 1.55 -15.53 16.08
N GLY A 58 2.85 -15.22 16.09
CA GLY A 58 3.61 -14.90 14.88
C GLY A 58 3.24 -13.51 14.37
N ASN A 59 3.20 -13.35 13.05
CA ASN A 59 2.88 -12.06 12.43
C ASN A 59 1.38 -11.78 12.58
N ILE A 60 1.02 -10.74 13.34
CA ILE A 60 -0.37 -10.33 13.57
C ILE A 60 -0.59 -8.83 13.35
N TRP A 61 -1.83 -8.47 13.05
CA TRP A 61 -2.25 -7.09 12.86
C TRP A 61 -2.36 -6.32 14.18
N PHE A 62 -1.78 -5.12 14.22
CA PHE A 62 -1.94 -4.14 15.29
C PHE A 62 -2.54 -2.84 14.75
N LYS A 63 -3.24 -2.10 15.60
CA LYS A 63 -3.69 -0.75 15.26
C LYS A 63 -2.48 0.17 15.19
N GLY A 64 -2.36 0.90 14.09
CA GLY A 64 -1.40 1.98 13.87
C GLY A 64 -2.10 3.33 14.01
N GLU A 65 -1.95 4.16 12.98
CA GLU A 65 -2.51 5.51 12.89
C GLU A 65 -4.06 5.51 12.97
N ASN A 66 -4.63 6.45 13.73
CA ASN A 66 -6.08 6.65 13.82
C ASN A 66 -6.51 7.73 12.82
N CYS A 67 -7.39 7.38 11.88
CA CYS A 67 -7.87 8.28 10.84
C CYS A 67 -9.01 9.22 11.32
N ALA A 68 -9.57 9.01 12.52
CA ALA A 68 -10.69 9.80 13.04
C ALA A 68 -10.34 11.27 13.31
N GLU A 69 -9.07 11.60 13.59
CA GLU A 69 -8.67 12.96 14.00
C GLU A 69 -8.85 14.03 12.91
N LYS A 70 -9.08 13.64 11.65
CA LYS A 70 -9.13 14.56 10.49
C LYS A 70 -10.34 14.38 9.58
N ASN A 71 -11.41 13.75 10.04
CA ASN A 71 -12.50 13.30 9.16
C ASN A 71 -11.96 12.45 7.98
N ALA A 72 -10.94 11.63 8.28
CA ALA A 72 -10.22 10.83 7.31
C ALA A 72 -10.61 9.36 7.43
N HIS A 73 -10.38 8.58 6.38
CA HIS A 73 -10.54 7.13 6.36
C HIS A 73 -9.26 6.48 5.85
N CYS A 74 -9.02 5.23 6.24
CA CYS A 74 -7.90 4.46 5.69
C CYS A 74 -8.22 4.03 4.26
N ASP A 75 -7.46 4.51 3.29
CA ASP A 75 -7.56 4.08 1.90
C ASP A 75 -6.86 2.72 1.73
N CYS A 76 -7.62 1.70 1.33
CA CYS A 76 -7.08 0.38 1.06
C CYS A 76 -6.08 0.33 -0.10
N ALA A 77 -6.09 1.30 -1.02
CA ALA A 77 -5.13 1.30 -2.11
C ALA A 77 -3.72 1.65 -1.61
N THR A 78 -3.59 2.45 -0.53
CA THR A 78 -2.28 2.87 0.01
C THR A 78 -1.99 2.42 1.44
N GLY A 79 -3.01 2.02 2.21
CA GLY A 79 -2.90 1.75 3.64
C GLY A 79 -2.62 3.00 4.47
N SER A 80 -3.13 4.16 4.05
CA SER A 80 -2.87 5.46 4.68
C SER A 80 -4.19 6.15 4.99
N CYS A 81 -4.22 6.97 6.04
CA CYS A 81 -5.36 7.85 6.28
C CYS A 81 -5.41 8.92 5.18
N VAL A 82 -6.53 8.99 4.46
CA VAL A 82 -6.84 10.00 3.46
C VAL A 82 -8.09 10.76 3.91
N PRO A 83 -8.18 12.08 3.64
CA PRO A 83 -9.40 12.83 3.89
C PRO A 83 -10.57 12.23 3.10
N ASN A 84 -11.77 12.29 3.68
CA ASN A 84 -13.01 11.89 3.01
C ASN A 84 -13.44 12.89 1.94
#